data_AF-A0A357XTX7-F1
#
_entry.id   AF-A0A357XTX7-F1
#
_cell.length_a   1.000
_cell.length_b   1.000
_cell.length_c   1.000
_cell.angle_alpha   90.00
_cell.angle_beta   90.00
_cell.angle_gamma   90.00
#
_symmetry.space_group_name_H-M   'P 1'
#
loop_
_entity.id
_entity.type
_entity.pdbx_description
1 polymer ?
#
loop_
_entity_poly.entity_id
_entity_poly.type
_entity_poly.pdbx_seq_one_letter_code
_entity_poly.pdbx_strand_id
1 'polypeptide(L)'
;MFNLGLDHYHFAEGTDSSDWRHKKSRLYYAAYNVARSIRLHYDGVYSTDSEDHKKVGNLPNDFPNLAKYQNDLPILRDDRNKCDYDHVASEQDLFIGIDDTVTLVEEFIQDSRDYLKTKGNIIL
;
A
#
# COMPACT_ATOMS: atom_id res chain seq x y z
N MET A 1 9.37 -3.80 8.33
CA MET A 1 8.47 -3.70 7.16
C MET A 1 7.51 -2.53 7.30
N PHE A 2 6.82 -2.36 8.43
CA PHE A 2 5.95 -1.19 8.61
C PHE A 2 6.67 0.15 8.41
N ASN A 3 7.81 0.37 9.08
CA ASN A 3 8.60 1.61 8.93
C ASN A 3 9.08 1.85 7.50
N LEU A 4 9.47 0.80 6.77
CA LEU A 4 9.81 0.92 5.35
C LEU A 4 8.60 1.39 4.52
N GLY A 5 7.39 0.98 4.91
CA GLY A 5 6.16 1.50 4.33
C GLY A 5 5.97 2.99 4.61
N LEU A 6 6.24 3.44 5.84
CA LEU A 6 6.20 4.86 6.21
C LEU A 6 7.25 5.68 5.45
N ASP A 7 8.47 5.16 5.29
CA ASP A 7 9.53 5.83 4.53
C ASP A 7 9.10 6.06 3.07
N HIS A 8 8.46 5.05 2.45
CA HIS A 8 7.89 5.19 1.11
C HIS A 8 6.75 6.19 1.04
N TYR A 9 5.86 6.20 2.04
CA TYR A 9 4.74 7.13 2.10
C TYR A 9 5.22 8.58 2.22
N HIS A 10 6.08 8.88 3.19
CA HIS A 10 6.62 10.23 3.38
C HIS A 10 7.46 10.71 2.19
N PHE A 11 8.20 9.81 1.55
CA PHE A 11 8.88 10.13 0.30
C PHE A 11 7.87 10.51 -0.80
N ALA A 12 6.77 9.78 -0.93
CA ALA A 12 5.74 10.06 -1.91
C ALA A 12 5.02 11.39 -1.64
N GLU A 13 4.71 11.70 -0.37
CA GLU A 13 4.10 12.98 0.02
C GLU A 13 4.99 14.18 -0.36
N GLY A 14 6.30 14.04 -0.17
CA GLY A 14 7.28 15.06 -0.56
C GLY A 14 7.57 15.14 -2.06
N THR A 15 7.04 14.21 -2.86
CA THR A 15 7.20 14.20 -4.33
C THR A 15 6.15 15.12 -4.97
N ASP A 16 6.59 15.95 -5.92
CA ASP A 16 5.71 16.82 -6.71
C ASP A 16 4.66 15.99 -7.48
N SER A 17 3.42 16.44 -7.51
CA SER A 17 2.33 15.70 -8.18
C SER A 17 2.50 15.63 -9.70
N SER A 18 3.32 16.50 -10.31
CA SER A 18 3.73 16.36 -11.72
C SER A 18 4.55 15.11 -11.99
N ASP A 19 5.23 14.55 -10.98
CA ASP A 19 5.87 13.22 -11.02
C ASP A 19 4.92 12.13 -10.50
N TRP A 20 3.70 12.14 -11.04
CA TRP A 20 2.60 11.26 -10.64
C TRP A 20 2.96 9.78 -10.74
N ARG A 21 3.79 9.40 -11.71
CA ARG A 21 4.25 8.01 -11.89
C ARG A 21 5.08 7.55 -10.71
N HIS A 22 6.11 8.32 -10.36
CA HIS A 22 6.95 8.00 -9.23
C HIS A 22 6.17 8.03 -7.93
N LYS A 23 5.33 9.07 -7.75
CA LYS A 23 4.47 9.22 -6.57
C LYS A 23 3.53 8.02 -6.39
N LYS A 24 2.82 7.59 -7.44
CA LYS A 24 1.95 6.41 -7.41
C LYS A 24 2.73 5.14 -7.06
N SER A 25 3.89 4.94 -7.69
CA SER A 25 4.74 3.77 -7.42
C SER A 25 5.15 3.71 -5.95
N ARG A 26 5.57 4.85 -5.38
CA ARG A 26 5.94 4.96 -3.96
C ARG A 26 4.77 4.74 -3.01
N LEU A 27 3.59 5.30 -3.30
CA LEU A 27 2.36 5.05 -2.53
C LEU A 27 1.98 3.57 -2.52
N TYR A 28 2.09 2.88 -3.66
CA TYR A 28 1.89 1.43 -3.71
C TYR A 28 2.91 0.68 -2.84
N TYR A 29 4.19 1.02 -2.93
CA TYR A 29 5.22 0.38 -2.09
C TYR A 29 5.02 0.63 -0.60
N ALA A 30 4.46 1.79 -0.22
CA ALA A 30 4.06 2.06 1.15
C ALA A 30 3.01 1.06 1.62
N ALA A 31 1.87 0.99 0.92
CA ALA A 31 0.79 0.07 1.24
C ALA A 31 1.24 -1.40 1.21
N TYR A 32 2.05 -1.80 0.24
CA TYR A 32 2.57 -3.16 0.15
C TYR A 32 3.42 -3.57 1.35
N ASN A 33 4.35 -2.71 1.78
CA ASN A 33 5.21 -3.01 2.94
C ASN A 33 4.42 -3.03 4.26
N VAL A 34 3.41 -2.17 4.38
CA VAL A 34 2.47 -2.18 5.52
C VAL A 34 1.65 -3.47 5.52
N ALA A 35 1.03 -3.84 4.40
CA ALA A 35 0.27 -5.09 4.27
C ALA A 35 1.13 -6.32 4.57
N ARG A 36 2.39 -6.34 4.14
CA ARG A 36 3.36 -7.40 4.51
C ARG A 36 3.60 -7.47 6.01
N SER A 37 3.69 -6.32 6.69
CA SER A 37 3.88 -6.31 8.13
C SER A 37 2.66 -6.84 8.89
N ILE A 38 1.45 -6.55 8.41
CA ILE A 38 0.20 -7.11 8.95
C ILE A 38 0.18 -8.63 8.77
N ARG A 39 0.42 -9.11 7.54
CA ARG A 39 0.48 -10.55 7.25
C ARG A 39 1.51 -11.25 8.12
N LEU A 40 2.75 -10.77 8.11
CA LEU A 40 3.84 -11.32 8.92
C LEU A 40 3.51 -11.40 10.42
N HIS A 41 2.83 -10.38 10.96
CA HIS A 41 2.39 -10.39 12.35
C HIS A 41 1.31 -11.46 12.62
N TYR A 42 0.40 -11.67 11.66
CA TYR A 42 -0.74 -12.56 11.80
C TYR A 42 -0.42 -14.05 11.50
N ASP A 43 0.31 -14.32 10.41
CA ASP A 43 0.59 -15.68 9.91
C ASP A 43 2.04 -16.13 10.13
N GLY A 44 2.95 -15.22 10.50
CA GLY A 44 4.38 -15.51 10.67
C GLY A 44 5.12 -15.79 9.35
N VAL A 45 4.45 -15.65 8.20
CA VAL A 45 4.99 -16.01 6.89
C VAL A 45 5.69 -14.81 6.27
N TYR A 46 6.96 -15.01 5.95
CA TYR A 46 7.76 -14.09 5.16
C TYR A 46 8.01 -14.67 3.77
N SER A 47 7.70 -13.90 2.73
CA SER A 47 8.01 -14.24 1.34
C SER A 47 8.89 -13.17 0.71
N THR A 48 9.89 -13.60 -0.06
CA THR A 48 10.70 -12.74 -0.95
C THR A 48 10.33 -12.90 -2.42
N ASP A 49 9.32 -13.73 -2.71
CA ASP A 49 8.88 -13.96 -4.08
C ASP A 49 8.24 -12.69 -4.66
N SER A 50 8.61 -12.37 -5.91
CA SER A 50 7.97 -11.33 -6.72
C SER A 50 6.45 -11.50 -6.84
N GLU A 51 5.93 -12.72 -6.73
CA GLU A 51 4.49 -12.97 -6.74
C GLU A 51 3.77 -12.50 -5.47
N ASP A 52 4.49 -12.19 -4.39
CA ASP A 52 3.90 -11.71 -3.12
C ASP A 52 3.10 -10.41 -3.30
N HIS A 53 3.44 -9.61 -4.31
CA HIS A 53 2.68 -8.42 -4.68
C HIS A 53 1.19 -8.72 -4.98
N LYS A 54 0.86 -9.93 -5.45
CA LYS A 54 -0.53 -10.38 -5.68
C LYS A 54 -1.34 -10.50 -4.38
N LYS A 55 -0.68 -10.59 -3.23
CA LYS A 55 -1.28 -10.80 -1.91
C LYS A 55 -1.48 -9.51 -1.12
N VAL A 56 -1.33 -8.33 -1.75
CA VAL A 56 -1.41 -7.04 -1.06
C VAL A 56 -2.75 -6.81 -0.35
N GLY A 57 -3.86 -7.36 -0.89
CA GLY A 57 -5.17 -7.33 -0.25
C GLY A 57 -5.44 -8.47 0.74
N ASN A 58 -4.53 -9.44 0.90
CA ASN A 58 -4.75 -10.59 1.78
C ASN A 58 -4.50 -10.19 3.24
N LEU A 59 -5.52 -9.65 3.88
CA LEU A 59 -5.47 -9.18 5.27
C LEU A 59 -6.25 -10.13 6.20
N PRO A 60 -6.01 -10.09 7.53
CA PRO A 60 -6.76 -10.87 8.51
C PRO A 60 -8.27 -10.62 8.43
N ASN A 61 -9.07 -11.66 8.71
CA ASN A 61 -10.54 -11.57 8.62
C ASN A 61 -11.16 -10.53 9.57
N ASP A 62 -10.45 -10.16 10.63
CA ASP A 62 -10.86 -9.18 11.62
C ASP A 62 -10.18 -7.81 11.44
N PHE A 63 -9.53 -7.58 10.30
CA PHE A 63 -8.90 -6.30 9.98
C PHE A 63 -9.97 -5.22 9.72
N PRO A 64 -9.78 -3.98 10.22
CA PRO A 64 -10.73 -2.89 9.97
C PRO A 64 -10.83 -2.57 8.48
N ASN A 65 -12.04 -2.24 8.01
CA ASN A 65 -12.30 -1.90 6.61
C ASN A 65 -11.80 -2.94 5.61
N LEU A 66 -11.74 -4.23 6.00
CA LEU A 66 -11.17 -5.33 5.21
C LEU A 66 -11.64 -5.33 3.75
N ALA A 67 -12.95 -5.23 3.51
CA ALA A 67 -13.52 -5.26 2.17
C ALA A 67 -13.03 -4.10 1.28
N LYS A 68 -12.81 -2.91 1.86
CA LYS A 68 -12.24 -1.77 1.14
C LYS A 68 -10.83 -2.11 0.67
N TYR A 69 -9.94 -2.50 1.58
CA TYR A 69 -8.54 -2.74 1.25
C TYR A 69 -8.33 -3.98 0.37
N GLN A 70 -9.17 -5.01 0.51
CA GLN A 70 -9.17 -6.18 -0.37
C GLN A 70 -9.46 -5.83 -1.83
N ASN A 71 -10.29 -4.80 -2.08
CA ASN A 71 -10.65 -4.36 -3.42
C ASN A 71 -9.68 -3.28 -3.94
N ASP A 72 -9.35 -2.29 -3.12
CA ASP A 72 -8.64 -1.10 -3.56
C ASP A 72 -7.13 -1.33 -3.72
N LEU A 73 -6.49 -2.13 -2.83
CA LEU A 73 -5.03 -2.34 -2.89
C LEU A 73 -4.57 -3.13 -4.12
N PRO A 74 -5.30 -4.17 -4.60
CA PRO A 74 -5.01 -4.77 -5.89
C PRO A 74 -5.15 -3.81 -7.07
N ILE A 75 -6.14 -2.91 -7.06
CA ILE A 75 -6.29 -1.88 -8.11
C ILE A 75 -5.09 -0.93 -8.09
N LEU A 76 -4.65 -0.50 -6.90
CA LEU A 76 -3.45 0.32 -6.74
C LEU A 76 -2.18 -0.37 -7.28
N ARG A 77 -2.07 -1.69 -7.16
CA ARG A 77 -0.98 -2.45 -7.78
C ARG A 77 -1.02 -2.35 -9.30
N ASP A 78 -2.21 -2.44 -9.89
CA ASP A 78 -2.38 -2.35 -11.34
C ASP A 78 -2.04 -0.95 -11.85
N ASP A 79 -2.47 0.09 -11.13
CA ASP A 79 -2.05 1.48 -11.39
C ASP A 79 -0.53 1.65 -11.30
N ARG A 80 0.12 1.07 -10.28
CA ARG A 80 1.59 1.07 -10.18
C ARG A 80 2.24 0.34 -11.36
N ASN A 81 1.67 -0.76 -11.84
CA ASN A 81 2.21 -1.46 -13.01
C ASN A 81 2.13 -0.59 -14.28
N LYS A 82 1.04 0.17 -14.47
CA LYS A 82 0.97 1.18 -15.53
C LYS A 82 2.04 2.26 -15.35
N CYS A 83 2.20 2.78 -14.13
CA CYS A 83 3.20 3.79 -13.83
C CYS A 83 4.64 3.35 -14.16
N ASP A 84 4.97 2.11 -13.79
CA ASP A 84 6.35 1.59 -13.88
C ASP A 84 6.70 1.03 -15.27
N TYR A 85 5.74 0.45 -15.99
CA TYR A 85 6.02 -0.32 -17.21
C TYR A 85 5.33 0.19 -18.48
N ASP A 86 4.25 0.96 -18.36
CA ASP A 86 3.56 1.52 -19.51
C ASP A 86 4.02 2.96 -19.77
N HIS A 87 4.91 3.13 -20.74
CA HIS A 87 5.49 4.43 -21.10
C HIS A 87 4.54 5.36 -21.86
N VAL A 88 3.39 4.86 -22.36
CA VAL A 88 2.42 5.68 -23.10
C VAL A 88 1.21 6.06 -22.25
N ALA A 89 1.04 5.47 -21.07
CA ALA A 89 -0.03 5.84 -20.15
C ALA A 89 0.04 7.32 -19.73
N SER A 90 -1.12 7.88 -19.44
CA SER A 90 -1.34 9.19 -18.85
C SER A 90 -1.88 9.04 -17.44
N GLU A 91 -1.89 10.13 -16.68
CA GLU A 91 -2.48 10.13 -15.34
C GLU A 91 -3.98 9.78 -15.37
N GLN A 92 -4.67 10.14 -16.46
CA GLN A 92 -6.09 9.87 -16.65
C GLN A 92 -6.40 8.38 -16.89
N ASP A 93 -5.38 7.56 -17.18
CA ASP A 93 -5.53 6.12 -17.34
C ASP A 93 -5.52 5.37 -16.00
N LEU A 94 -5.25 6.08 -14.89
CA LEU A 94 -5.26 5.50 -13.55
C LEU A 94 -6.68 5.25 -13.07
N PHE A 95 -6.90 4.13 -12.39
CA PHE A 95 -8.18 3.80 -11.80
C PHE A 95 -8.47 4.64 -10.55
N ILE A 96 -7.42 4.92 -9.77
CA ILE A 96 -7.51 5.76 -8.57
C ILE A 96 -6.71 7.03 -8.86
N GLY A 97 -7.27 8.21 -8.58
CA GLY A 97 -6.53 9.48 -8.69
C GLY A 97 -5.31 9.54 -7.76
N ILE A 98 -4.36 10.44 -7.99
CA ILE A 98 -3.20 10.59 -7.09
C ILE A 98 -3.64 10.97 -5.69
N ASP A 99 -4.51 11.98 -5.55
CA ASP A 99 -5.00 12.45 -4.24
C ASP A 99 -5.82 11.39 -3.50
N ASP A 100 -6.67 10.66 -4.23
CA ASP A 100 -7.42 9.52 -3.68
C ASP A 100 -6.48 8.39 -3.24
N THR A 101 -5.36 8.20 -3.94
CA THR A 101 -4.36 7.21 -3.54
C THR A 101 -3.64 7.64 -2.27
N VAL A 102 -3.29 8.92 -2.12
CA VAL A 102 -2.70 9.43 -0.88
C VAL A 102 -3.64 9.17 0.29
N THR A 103 -4.91 9.53 0.15
CA THR A 103 -5.96 9.29 1.16
C THR A 103 -6.09 7.80 1.49
N LEU A 104 -6.23 6.94 0.48
CA LEU A 104 -6.34 5.49 0.65
C LEU A 104 -5.15 4.90 1.43
N VAL A 105 -3.93 5.31 1.10
CA VAL A 105 -2.71 4.78 1.72
C VAL A 105 -2.54 5.33 3.14
N GLU A 106 -2.87 6.59 3.38
CA GLU A 106 -2.88 7.18 4.73
C GLU A 106 -3.86 6.47 5.66
N GLU A 107 -5.11 6.30 5.22
CA GLU A 107 -6.15 5.55 5.93
C GLU A 107 -5.67 4.13 6.23
N PHE A 108 -5.13 3.43 5.22
CA PHE A 108 -4.62 2.08 5.39
C PHE A 108 -3.48 1.98 6.39
N ILE A 109 -2.54 2.94 6.38
CA ILE A 109 -1.45 3.02 7.35
C ILE A 109 -2.01 3.21 8.76
N GLN A 110 -2.97 4.12 8.94
CA GLN A 110 -3.55 4.41 10.24
C GLN A 110 -4.32 3.20 10.79
N ASP A 111 -5.18 2.59 10.00
CA ASP A 111 -5.91 1.38 10.34
C ASP A 111 -4.96 0.21 10.67
N SER A 112 -3.88 0.06 9.90
CA SER A 112 -2.86 -0.96 10.15
C SER A 112 -2.12 -0.73 11.46
N ARG A 113 -1.76 0.52 11.75
CA ARG A 113 -1.09 0.89 13.01
C ARG A 113 -1.99 0.57 14.21
N ASP A 114 -3.27 0.96 14.13
CA ASP A 114 -4.20 0.74 15.23
C ASP A 114 -4.55 -0.74 15.40
N TYR A 115 -4.72 -1.48 14.31
CA TYR A 115 -4.87 -2.94 14.36
C TYR A 115 -3.70 -3.60 15.11
N LEU A 116 -2.44 -3.31 14.74
CA LEU A 116 -1.27 -3.88 15.39
C LEU A 116 -1.18 -3.53 16.89
N LYS A 117 -1.57 -2.31 17.28
CA LYS A 117 -1.65 -1.93 18.71
C LYS A 117 -2.64 -2.81 19.47
N THR A 118 -3.81 -3.10 18.89
CA THR A 118 -4.82 -3.95 19.55
C THR A 118 -4.40 -5.42 19.66
N LYS A 119 -3.52 -5.91 18.78
CA LYS A 119 -3.02 -7.29 18.77
C LYS A 119 -1.83 -7.54 19.69
N GLY A 120 -1.41 -6.53 20.46
CA GLY A 120 -0.63 -6.75 21.66
C GLY A 120 0.89 -6.67 21.50
N ASN A 121 1.43 -5.97 20.49
CA ASN A 121 2.76 -5.31 20.55
C ASN A 121 3.14 -4.64 19.22
N ILE A 122 3.30 -3.31 19.22
CA ILE A 122 4.52 -2.52 18.89
C ILE A 122 4.08 -1.04 18.93
N ILE A 123 4.78 -0.20 19.69
CA ILE A 123 4.74 1.26 19.49
C ILE A 123 5.51 1.51 18.20
N LEU A 124 4.79 1.67 17.08
CA LEU A 124 5.31 2.07 15.77
C LEU A 124 5.20 3.58 15.62
#